data_AF-A0A0K2VUR6-F1
#
_entry.id   AF-A0A0K2VUR6-F1
#
_cell.length_a   1.000
_cell.length_b   1.000
_cell.length_c   1.000
_cell.angle_alpha   90.00
_cell.angle_beta   90.00
_cell.angle_gamma   90.00
#
_symmetry.space_group_name_H-M   'P 1'
#
loop_
_entity.id
_entity.type
_entity.pdbx_description
1 polymer ?
#
loop_
_entity_poly.entity_id
_entity_poly.type
_entity_poly.pdbx_seq_one_letter_code
_entity_poly.pdbx_strand_id
1 'polypeptide(L)' 'MLSFEEIDKRRVAAGLTRKAVYERAGLDGETWRRTAAGKTLPNTRTLTKLETALEALLTELEQANG' A
#
# COMPACT_ATOMS: atom_id res chain seq x y z
N MET A 1 11.22 3.14 -4.09
CA MET A 1 10.13 2.99 -5.06
C MET A 1 9.95 1.52 -5.44
N LEU A 2 9.12 0.85 -4.66
CA LEU A 2 8.72 -0.53 -4.80
C LEU A 2 7.67 -0.68 -5.91
N SER A 3 7.59 -1.87 -6.48
CA SER A 3 6.48 -2.25 -7.35
C SER A 3 5.21 -2.47 -6.54
N PHE A 4 4.04 -2.38 -7.19
CA PHE A 4 2.76 -2.64 -6.52
C PHE A 4 2.70 -4.03 -5.88
N GLU A 5 3.25 -5.04 -6.56
CA GLU A 5 3.32 -6.42 -6.04
C GLU A 5 4.15 -6.50 -4.75
N GLU A 6 5.26 -5.78 -4.68
CA GLU A 6 6.11 -5.74 -3.48
C GLU A 6 5.42 -5.01 -2.33
N ILE A 7 4.70 -3.92 -2.61
CA ILE A 7 3.87 -3.23 -1.62
C ILE A 7 2.78 -4.16 -1.08
N ASP A 8 2.09 -4.92 -1.95
CA ASP A 8 1.07 -5.87 -1.51
C ASP A 8 1.65 -7.02 -0.67
N LYS A 9 2.81 -7.56 -1.05
CA LYS A 9 3.51 -8.60 -0.28
C LYS A 9 3.88 -8.13 1.12
N ARG A 10 4.52 -6.96 1.24
CA ARG A 10 4.91 -6.38 2.54
C ARG A 10 3.70 -6.08 3.42
N ARG A 11 2.63 -5.54 2.83
CA ARG A 11 1.35 -5.35 3.51
C ARG A 11 0.83 -6.66 4.10
N VAL A 12 0.81 -7.74 3.31
CA VAL A 12 0.36 -9.06 3.78
C VAL A 12 1.25 -9.59 4.90
N ALA A 13 2.58 -9.46 4.75
CA ALA A 13 3.54 -9.90 5.75
C ALA A 13 3.34 -9.19 7.11
N ALA A 14 2.93 -7.92 7.09
CA ALA A 14 2.62 -7.14 8.28
C ALA A 14 1.18 -7.30 8.78
N GLY A 15 0.35 -8.15 8.17
CA GLY A 15 -1.06 -8.32 8.54
C GLY A 15 -1.94 -7.10 8.27
N LEU A 16 -1.46 -6.12 7.49
CA LEU A 16 -2.20 -4.90 7.16
C LEU A 16 -3.29 -5.19 6.14
N THR A 17 -4.43 -4.52 6.25
CA THR A 17 -5.50 -4.62 5.22
C THR A 17 -5.18 -3.75 4.01
N ARG A 18 -5.68 -4.13 2.83
CA ARG A 18 -5.58 -3.30 1.61
C ARG A 18 -6.17 -1.91 1.84
N LYS A 19 -7.28 -1.88 2.58
CA LYS A 19 -8.01 -0.68 2.99
C LYS A 19 -7.14 0.31 3.75
N ALA A 20 -6.43 -0.15 4.78
CA ALA A 20 -5.53 0.71 5.53
C ALA A 20 -4.51 1.42 4.63
N VAL A 21 -3.90 0.69 3.68
CA VAL A 21 -2.87 1.26 2.80
C VAL A 21 -3.44 2.28 1.82
N TYR A 22 -4.53 1.97 1.10
CA TYR A 22 -5.07 2.92 0.12
C TYR A 22 -5.73 4.14 0.78
N GLU A 23 -6.38 3.97 1.94
CA GLU A 23 -6.95 5.11 2.69
C GLU A 23 -5.85 6.03 3.18
N ARG A 24 -4.77 5.47 3.74
CA ARG A 24 -3.61 6.24 4.20
C ARG A 24 -2.89 6.94 3.04
N ALA A 25 -2.83 6.31 1.87
CA ALA A 25 -2.27 6.88 0.65
C ALA A 25 -3.16 7.96 -0.01
N GLY A 26 -4.41 8.14 0.47
CA GLY A 26 -5.39 9.03 -0.14
C GLY A 26 -5.77 8.58 -1.56
N LEU A 27 -5.94 7.27 -1.75
CA LEU A 27 -6.33 6.64 -3.00
C LEU A 27 -7.68 5.96 -2.87
N ASP A 28 -8.44 5.92 -3.96
CA ASP A 28 -9.70 5.20 -3.99
C ASP A 28 -9.47 3.68 -4.02
N GLY A 29 -10.32 2.92 -3.30
CA GLY A 29 -10.24 1.46 -3.26
C GLY A 29 -10.51 0.79 -4.62
N GLU A 30 -11.18 1.48 -5.55
CA GLU A 30 -11.29 1.06 -6.95
C GLU A 30 -9.93 1.12 -7.66
N THR A 31 -9.11 2.15 -7.41
CA THR A 31 -7.75 2.26 -7.96
C THR A 31 -6.92 1.04 -7.57
N TRP A 32 -6.95 0.68 -6.27
CA TRP A 32 -6.26 -0.52 -5.79
C TRP A 32 -6.75 -1.78 -6.51
N ARG A 33 -8.07 -1.98 -6.61
CA ARG A 33 -8.65 -3.16 -7.26
C ARG A 33 -8.28 -3.26 -8.75
N ARG A 34 -8.31 -2.14 -9.48
CA ARG A 34 -7.94 -2.11 -10.91
C ARG A 34 -6.46 -2.40 -11.11
N THR A 35 -5.60 -1.86 -10.26
CA THR A 35 -4.16 -2.15 -10.30
C THR A 35 -3.86 -3.60 -9.93
N ALA A 36 -4.47 -4.13 -8.86
CA ALA A 36 -4.30 -5.53 -8.46
C ALA A 36 -4.80 -6.52 -9.51
N ALA A 37 -5.84 -6.16 -10.27
CA ALA A 37 -6.37 -6.97 -11.37
C ALA A 37 -5.59 -6.81 -12.69
N GLY A 38 -4.51 -6.03 -12.71
CA GLY A 38 -3.74 -5.75 -13.94
C GLY A 38 -4.49 -4.90 -14.97
N LYS A 39 -5.65 -4.34 -14.64
CA LYS A 39 -6.45 -3.49 -15.53
C LYS A 39 -5.88 -2.08 -15.69
N THR A 40 -5.06 -1.64 -14.75
CA THR A 40 -4.45 -0.31 -14.77
C THR A 40 -3.04 -0.37 -14.23
N LEU A 41 -2.08 0.10 -15.03
CA LEU A 41 -0.70 0.27 -14.59
C LEU A 41 -0.63 1.46 -13.61
N PRO A 42 -0.14 1.26 -12.38
CA PRO A 42 -0.01 2.33 -11.43
C PRO A 42 1.12 3.26 -11.90
N ASN A 43 0.83 4.56 -11.94
CA ASN A 43 1.86 5.54 -12.26
C ASN A 43 2.83 5.71 -11.08
N THR A 44 3.98 6.33 -11.35
CA THR A 44 5.05 6.54 -10.37
C THR A 44 4.55 7.22 -9.10
N ARG A 45 3.69 8.25 -9.25
CA ARG A 45 3.12 8.99 -8.12
C ARG A 45 2.22 8.12 -7.23
N THR A 46 1.48 7.18 -7.82
CA THR A 46 0.60 6.26 -7.10
C THR A 46 1.43 5.27 -6.29
N LEU A 47 2.47 4.69 -6.91
CA LEU A 47 3.39 3.78 -6.22
C LEU A 47 4.12 4.47 -5.07
N THR A 48 4.61 5.69 -5.24
CA THR A 48 5.23 6.46 -4.15
C THR A 48 4.26 6.70 -2.99
N LYS A 49 3.01 7.11 -3.28
CA LYS A 49 1.99 7.29 -2.23
C LYS A 49 1.72 5.99 -1.45
N LEU A 50 1.62 4.88 -2.16
CA LEU A 50 1.37 3.57 -1.57
C LEU A 50 2.56 3.09 -0.73
N GLU A 51 3.78 3.30 -1.22
CA GLU A 51 5.03 3.01 -0.49
C GLU A 51 5.09 3.81 0.81
N THR A 52 4.97 5.13 0.74
CA THR A 52 5.01 6.00 1.93
C THR A 52 3.90 5.67 2.92
N ALA A 53 2.69 5.36 2.44
CA ALA A 53 1.57 4.95 3.29
C ALA A 53 1.84 3.63 4.01
N LEU A 54 2.42 2.65 3.30
CA LEU A 54 2.81 1.38 3.88
C LEU A 54 3.91 1.56 4.93
N GLU A 55 4.97 2.31 4.63
CA GLU A 55 6.06 2.57 5.57
C GLU A 55 5.56 3.23 6.86
N ALA A 56 4.68 4.23 6.75
CA ALA A 56 4.07 4.86 7.92
C ALA A 56 3.31 3.84 8.79
N LEU A 57 2.49 2.98 8.18
CA LEU A 57 1.74 1.95 8.90
C LEU A 57 2.65 0.90 9.56
N LEU A 58 3.75 0.54 8.90
CA LEU A 58 4.75 -0.39 9.45
C LEU A 58 5.42 0.22 10.67
N THR A 59 5.87 1.48 10.58
CA THR A 59 6.46 2.19 11.72
C THR A 59 5.47 2.30 12.88
N GLU A 60 4.20 2.64 12.61
CA GLU A 60 3.15 2.68 13.64
C GLU A 60 2.95 1.32 14.33
N LEU A 61 2.95 0.23 13.57
CA LEU A 61 2.87 -1.14 14.11
C LEU A 61 4.09 -1.52 14.95
N GLU A 62 5.30 -1.15 14.51
CA GLU A 62 6.53 -1.40 15.26
C GLU A 62 6.55 -0.63 16.59
N GLN A 63 6.12 0.64 16.59
CA GLN A 63 6.02 1.42 17.82
C GLN A 63 4.92 0.92 18.77
N ALA A 64 3.84 0.34 18.24
CA ALA A 64 2.76 -0.22 19.07
C ALA A 64 3.12 -1.58 19.71
N ASN A 65 4.06 -2.32 19.12
CA ASN A 65 4.52 -3.63 19.62
C ASN A 65 5.81 -3.56 20.44
N GLY A 66 6.43 -2.37 20.56
CA GLY A 66 7.69 -2.13 21.28
C GLY A 66 7.53 -1.74 22.75
#